data_AF-X1F7E9-F1
#
_entry.id   AF-X1F7E9-F1
#
_cell.length_a   1.000
_cell.length_b   1.000
_cell.length_c   1.000
_cell.angle_alpha   90.00
_cell.angle_beta   90.00
_cell.angle_gamma   90.00
#
_symmetry.space_group_name_H-M   'P 1'
#
loop_
_entity.id
_entity.type
_entity.pdbx_description
1 polymer ?
#
loop_
_entity_poly.entity_id
_entity_poly.type
_entity_poly.pdbx_seq_one_letter_code
_entity_poly.pdbx_strand_id
1 'polypeptide(L)' 'CISIEQGVRMLVEISGLKVKIVQESSRMRSYDIHQLHGDASRIGKDLGWRAEITLEQTMKDLLSYWRAKEGVS' A
#
# COMPACT_ATOMS: atom_id res chain seq x y z
N CYS A 1 8.46 -7.10 -3.00
CA CYS A 1 8.70 -5.66 -2.77
C CYS A 1 7.97 -4.89 -3.87
N ILE A 2 7.30 -3.79 -3.55
CA ILE A 2 6.63 -2.94 -4.55
C ILE A 2 7.19 -1.52 -4.49
N SER A 3 7.09 -0.77 -5.58
CA SER A 3 7.39 0.66 -5.59
C SER A 3 6.20 1.49 -5.09
N ILE A 4 6.45 2.76 -4.74
CA ILE A 4 5.38 3.71 -4.40
C ILE A 4 4.40 3.87 -5.56
N GLU A 5 4.90 3.95 -6.80
CA GLU A 5 4.06 4.07 -7.98
C GLU A 5 3.12 2.87 -8.14
N GLN A 6 3.62 1.65 -7.96
CA GLN A 6 2.79 0.43 -8.03
C GLN A 6 1.68 0.45 -6.97
N GLY A 7 1.98 0.86 -5.74
CA GLY A 7 0.98 0.99 -4.68
C GLY A 7 -0.11 2.02 -5.01
N VAL A 8 0.28 3.19 -5.54
CA VAL A 8 -0.69 4.22 -5.95
C VAL A 8 -1.54 3.74 -7.12
N ARG A 9 -0.94 3.11 -8.13
CA ARG A 9 -1.68 2.55 -9.28
C ARG A 9 -2.69 1.49 -8.85
N MET A 10 -2.32 0.61 -7.92
CA MET A 10 -3.22 -0.39 -7.35
C MET A 10 -4.47 0.27 -6.72
N LEU A 11 -4.30 1.33 -5.94
CA LEU A 11 -5.44 2.07 -5.37
C LEU A 11 -6.29 2.75 -6.45
N VAL A 12 -5.69 3.31 -7.49
CA VAL A 12 -6.41 3.92 -8.63
C VAL A 12 -7.25 2.86 -9.36
N GLU A 13 -6.68 1.69 -9.65
CA GLU A 13 -7.38 0.57 -10.27
C GLU A 13 -8.55 0.09 -9.42
N ILE A 14 -8.33 -0.16 -8.11
CA ILE A 14 -9.37 -0.57 -7.16
C ILE A 14 -10.48 0.49 -7.06
N SER A 15 -10.13 1.78 -7.17
CA SER A 15 -11.11 2.87 -7.07
C SER A 15 -12.08 2.92 -8.26
N GLY A 16 -11.69 2.38 -9.42
CA GLY A 16 -12.45 2.48 -10.68
C GLY A 16 -12.44 3.88 -11.31
N LEU A 17 -11.68 4.83 -10.74
CA LEU A 17 -11.63 6.22 -11.21
C LEU A 17 -10.44 6.43 -12.14
N LYS A 18 -10.63 7.33 -13.12
CA LYS A 18 -9.51 7.85 -13.92
C LYS A 18 -8.81 8.95 -13.14
N VAL A 19 -7.66 8.63 -12.56
CA VAL A 19 -6.84 9.56 -11.76
C VAL A 19 -5.53 9.85 -12.47
N LYS A 20 -5.15 11.13 -12.55
CA LYS A 20 -3.83 11.54 -13.03
C LYS A 20 -2.81 11.44 -11.89
N ILE A 21 -1.75 10.67 -12.08
CA ILE A 21 -0.65 10.53 -11.11
C ILE A 21 0.44 11.54 -11.47
N VAL A 22 0.84 12.39 -10.52
CA VAL A 22 1.89 13.42 -10.69
C VAL A 22 2.83 13.37 -9.50
N GLN A 23 4.12 13.55 -9.74
CA GLN A 23 5.12 13.71 -8.68
C GLN A 23 5.25 15.19 -8.32
N GLU A 24 5.06 15.50 -7.03
CA GLU A 24 5.15 16.86 -6.49
C GLU A 24 6.50 17.03 -5.79
N SER A 25 7.35 17.92 -6.31
CA SER A 25 8.71 18.14 -5.78
C SER A 25 8.73 18.53 -4.30
N SER A 26 7.72 19.30 -3.86
CA SER A 26 7.55 19.73 -2.46
C SER A 26 7.29 18.57 -1.48
N ARG A 27 6.87 17.40 -1.97
CA ARG A 27 6.63 16.19 -1.18
C ARG A 27 7.81 15.22 -1.19
N MET A 28 8.85 15.50 -1.98
CA MET A 28 10.04 14.66 -2.07
C MET A 28 10.94 14.88 -0.86
N ARG A 29 11.41 13.80 -0.24
CA ARG A 29 12.40 13.88 0.82
C ARG A 29 13.78 14.15 0.22
N SER A 30 14.60 14.96 0.92
CA SER A 30 15.98 15.25 0.51
C SER A 30 16.89 14.01 0.55
N TYR A 31 16.53 13.01 1.35
CA TYR A 31 17.16 11.71 1.42
C TYR A 31 16.07 10.64 1.55
N ASP A 32 16.11 9.63 0.68
CA ASP A 32 15.14 8.54 0.68
C ASP A 32 15.84 7.17 0.60
N ILE A 33 15.25 6.17 1.24
CA ILE A 33 15.74 4.79 1.20
C ILE A 33 15.10 4.12 -0.01
N HIS A 34 15.92 3.80 -1.02
CA HIS A 34 15.45 3.25 -2.30
C HIS A 34 14.75 1.89 -2.16
N GLN A 35 15.18 1.06 -1.20
CA GLN A 35 14.59 -0.25 -0.96
C GLN A 35 14.63 -0.60 0.52
N LEU A 36 13.48 -0.98 1.04
CA LEU A 36 13.32 -1.50 2.40
C LEU A 36 12.46 -2.76 2.35
N HIS A 37 12.96 -3.85 2.89
CA HIS A 37 12.21 -5.09 3.04
C HIS A 37 12.58 -5.75 4.37
N GLY A 38 11.57 -6.26 5.07
CA GLY A 38 11.76 -7.07 6.26
C GLY A 38 11.87 -8.55 5.89
N ASP A 39 12.67 -9.29 6.64
CA ASP A 39 12.70 -10.75 6.62
C ASP A 39 11.96 -11.29 7.86
N ALA A 40 10.84 -11.97 7.64
CA ALA A 40 10.02 -12.56 8.68
C ALA A 40 10.39 -14.02 9.00
N SER A 41 11.49 -14.55 8.45
CA SER A 41 11.90 -15.94 8.62
C SER A 41 12.07 -16.34 10.08
N ARG A 42 12.58 -15.44 10.93
CA ARG A 42 12.78 -15.73 12.37
C ARG A 42 11.44 -15.91 13.10
N ILE A 43 10.52 -14.94 12.96
CA ILE A 43 9.21 -15.02 13.62
C ILE A 43 8.36 -16.17 13.08
N GLY A 44 8.51 -16.50 11.79
CA GLY A 44 7.87 -17.66 11.19
C GLY A 44 8.38 -18.99 11.77
N LYS A 45 9.69 -19.11 12.01
CA LYS A 45 10.28 -20.29 12.66
C LYS A 45 9.88 -20.42 14.12
N ASP A 46 9.94 -19.32 14.87
CA ASP A 46 9.78 -19.34 16.32
C ASP A 46 8.31 -19.42 16.76
N LEU A 47 7.40 -18.77 16.01
CA LEU A 47 5.99 -18.61 16.38
C LEU A 47 5.00 -19.16 15.35
N GLY A 48 5.48 -19.71 14.22
CA GLY A 48 4.62 -20.13 13.13
C GLY A 48 3.91 -18.97 12.41
N TRP A 49 4.34 -17.74 12.66
CA TRP A 49 3.70 -16.54 12.13
C TRP A 49 3.86 -16.43 10.60
N ARG A 50 2.80 -16.02 9.91
CA ARG A 50 2.80 -15.70 8.48
C ARG A 50 1.83 -14.56 8.19
N ALA A 51 2.11 -13.77 7.16
CA ALA A 51 1.15 -12.78 6.66
C ALA A 51 0.03 -13.50 5.89
N GLU A 52 -1.21 -13.40 6.38
CA GLU A 52 -2.38 -14.04 5.75
C GLU A 52 -3.18 -13.06 4.87
N ILE A 53 -3.05 -11.76 5.13
CA ILE A 53 -3.72 -10.70 4.37
C ILE A 53 -2.78 -10.25 3.24
N THR A 54 -3.25 -10.34 2.00
CA THR A 54 -2.48 -9.85 0.85
C THR A 54 -2.46 -8.33 0.83
N LEU A 55 -1.47 -7.77 0.13
CA LEU A 55 -1.42 -6.32 -0.06
C LEU A 55 -2.67 -5.80 -0.80
N GLU A 56 -3.14 -6.52 -1.82
CA GLU A 56 -4.34 -6.16 -2.58
C GLU A 56 -5.58 -6.11 -1.67
N GLN A 57 -5.76 -7.11 -0.80
CA GLN A 57 -6.85 -7.13 0.17
C GLN A 57 -6.74 -5.94 1.13
N THR A 58 -5.54 -5.68 1.65
CA THR A 58 -5.29 -4.55 2.55
C THR A 58 -5.67 -3.21 1.90
N MET A 59 -5.34 -3.01 0.61
CA MET A 59 -5.67 -1.80 -0.14
C MET A 59 -7.19 -1.66 -0.39
N LYS A 60 -7.88 -2.77 -0.70
CA LYS A 60 -9.35 -2.80 -0.84
C LYS A 60 -10.06 -2.46 0.46
N ASP A 61 -9.61 -3.04 1.56
CA ASP A 61 -10.17 -2.81 2.89
C ASP A 61 -9.93 -1.36 3.34
N LEU A 62 -8.73 -0.84 3.08
CA LEU A 62 -8.39 0.56 3.35
C LEU A 62 -9.32 1.52 2.58
N LEU A 63 -9.52 1.31 1.28
CA LEU A 63 -10.40 2.16 0.49
C LEU A 63 -11.86 2.05 0.95
N SER A 64 -12.33 0.83 1.24
CA SER A 64 -13.68 0.57 1.75
C SER A 64 -13.93 1.27 3.08
N TYR A 65 -12.95 1.24 3.98
CA TYR A 65 -13.01 1.97 5.25
C TYR A 65 -13.21 3.48 5.05
N TRP A 66 -12.43 4.10 4.15
CA TRP A 66 -12.56 5.54 3.89
C TRP A 66 -13.88 5.90 3.22
N ARG A 67 -14.37 5.07 2.28
CA ARG A 67 -15.70 5.21 1.68
C ARG A 67 -16.82 5.20 2.72
N ALA A 68 -16.78 4.22 3.63
CA ALA A 68 -17.75 4.12 4.71
C ALA A 68 -17.66 5.32 5.68
N LYS A 69 -16.44 5.76 6.01
CA LYS A 69 -16.21 6.89 6.92
C LYS A 69 -16.72 8.22 6.36
N GLU A 70 -16.53 8.47 5.06
CA GLU A 70 -16.99 9.68 4.38
C GLU A 70 -18.46 9.59 3.92
N GLY A 71 -19.13 8.45 4.14
CA GLY A 71 -20.53 8.24 3.76
C GLY A 71 -20.76 8.07 2.25
N VAL A 72 -19.73 7.67 1.50
CA VAL A 72 -19.80 7.49 0.04
C VAL A 72 -19.60 6.01 -0.26
N SER A 73 -20.68 5.29 -0.58
CA SER A 73 -20.63 3.87 -0.97
C SER A 73 -20.21 3.69 -2.42
#